data_AF-A0A7Z9Y420-F1
#
_entry.id   AF-A0A7Z9Y420-F1
#
_cell.length_a   1.000
_cell.length_b   1.000
_cell.length_c   1.000
_cell.angle_alpha   90.00
_cell.angle_beta   90.00
_cell.angle_gamma   90.00
#
_symmetry.space_group_name_H-M   'P 1'
#
loop_
_entity.id
_entity.type
_entity.pdbx_description
1 polymer ?
#
loop_
_entity_poly.entity_id
_entity_poly.type
_entity_poly.pdbx_seq_one_letter_code
_entity_poly.pdbx_strand_id
1 'polypeptide(L)'
;MLQSGKAADDFATLPLCHSATLLPCLMYSINDYGEMIADHVRMDAYAFALKTAVTPDSVVLDIGTATGIHALLACKFGAKKVYAVEVNDHIHLARELAQANGFADRIEFIQDLSTNITLPEQADIIVSDLRGQLPLYGQHIPAIIDARTRHLAPDGILIPRRDTLWVALVERADVYNELVQPWNLPYGLTMDAAKQAALNNWVDEVSETFRPDNLLMTPQVWTILDYASIESPDVAPPPLVQKASRSGTAHGWLIWFNAELADGIGFSNAPQAKKTTDVYGRGFFPLLEPVPIIQGNTICLTIQAELVDEDYIWRWHTRIYSQDNPAAVKTDFKQATST
;
A
#
# COMPACT_ATOMS: atom_id res chain seq x y z
N MET A 1 -19.83 53.45 -36.02
CA MET A 1 -18.53 52.98 -36.52
C MET A 1 -17.63 52.72 -35.33
N LEU A 2 -16.76 51.74 -35.47
CA LEU A 2 -15.96 51.02 -34.48
C LEU A 2 -14.89 51.85 -33.71
N GLN A 3 -14.62 51.34 -32.49
CA GLN A 3 -13.33 51.24 -31.76
C GLN A 3 -12.66 52.56 -31.31
N SER A 4 -11.99 52.70 -30.17
CA SER A 4 -11.18 51.76 -29.36
C SER A 4 -10.82 52.41 -28.00
N GLY A 5 -10.49 51.61 -26.98
CA GLY A 5 -9.34 51.91 -26.11
C GLY A 5 -9.50 51.87 -24.59
N LYS A 6 -9.05 50.74 -24.01
CA LYS A 6 -8.30 50.58 -22.74
C LYS A 6 -8.84 51.22 -21.45
N ALA A 7 -9.33 50.37 -20.55
CA ALA A 7 -9.25 50.58 -19.11
C ALA A 7 -8.04 49.81 -18.56
N ALA A 8 -7.17 50.52 -17.85
CA ALA A 8 -6.04 49.98 -17.11
C ALA A 8 -6.35 50.07 -15.60
N ASP A 9 -5.87 49.05 -14.90
CA ASP A 9 -5.38 49.03 -13.51
C ASP A 9 -6.28 49.55 -12.38
N ASP A 10 -6.81 48.61 -11.60
CA ASP A 10 -6.73 48.69 -10.13
C ASP A 10 -7.05 47.31 -9.53
N PHE A 11 -6.02 46.58 -9.08
CA PHE A 11 -6.19 45.54 -8.06
C PHE A 11 -5.12 45.71 -6.99
N ALA A 12 -5.60 46.21 -5.85
CA ALA A 12 -4.88 46.31 -4.61
C ALA A 12 -4.39 44.94 -4.14
N THR A 13 -3.16 44.94 -3.63
CA THR A 13 -2.46 43.88 -2.92
C THR A 13 -3.26 43.37 -1.71
N LEU A 14 -3.50 42.06 -1.65
CA LEU A 14 -3.90 41.34 -0.44
C LEU A 14 -2.75 40.43 0.03
N PRO A 15 -2.56 40.24 1.36
CA PRO A 15 -1.37 39.63 1.91
C PRO A 15 -1.36 38.10 1.72
N LEU A 16 -0.19 37.57 1.38
CA LEU A 16 0.10 36.14 1.30
C LEU A 16 -0.01 35.49 2.69
N CYS A 17 -1.16 34.88 2.96
CA CYS A 17 -1.30 33.91 4.04
C CYS A 17 -0.42 32.70 3.70
N HIS A 18 0.58 32.42 4.52
CA HIS A 18 1.39 31.20 4.44
C HIS A 18 0.52 30.03 4.90
N SER A 19 -0.27 29.46 3.99
CA SER A 19 -0.89 28.16 4.19
C SER A 19 0.15 27.09 3.86
N ALA A 20 0.46 26.25 4.85
CA ALA A 20 1.25 25.05 4.66
C ALA A 20 0.68 24.23 3.49
N THR A 21 1.51 24.03 2.47
CA THR A 21 1.24 23.13 1.36
C THR A 21 1.33 21.69 1.87
N LEU A 22 0.22 21.16 2.36
CA LEU A 22 -0.04 19.72 2.31
C LEU A 22 -0.37 19.40 0.85
N LEU A 23 0.62 18.90 0.10
CA LEU A 23 0.43 18.38 -1.25
C LEU A 23 -0.19 16.96 -1.18
N PRO A 24 -0.86 16.51 -2.24
CA PRO A 24 -1.94 15.55 -2.16
C PRO A 24 -1.41 14.13 -2.00
N CYS A 25 -1.41 13.63 -0.77
CA CYS A 25 -1.77 12.23 -0.58
C CYS A 25 -3.19 12.11 -1.17
N LEU A 26 -3.37 11.36 -2.25
CA LEU A 26 -4.61 11.26 -3.02
C LEU A 26 -5.81 11.18 -2.06
N MET A 27 -6.61 12.26 -1.99
CA MET A 27 -7.87 12.23 -1.26
C MET A 27 -8.80 11.29 -2.01
N TYR A 28 -9.05 10.13 -1.42
CA TYR A 28 -10.05 9.18 -1.91
C TYR A 28 -11.41 9.86 -2.03
N SER A 29 -12.09 9.57 -3.13
CA SER A 29 -13.46 10.00 -3.35
C SER A 29 -14.43 9.19 -2.48
N ILE A 30 -15.65 9.69 -2.30
CA ILE A 30 -16.70 8.93 -1.61
C ILE A 30 -17.01 7.59 -2.30
N ASN A 31 -16.82 7.51 -3.62
CA ASN A 31 -17.01 6.28 -4.37
C ASN A 31 -15.89 5.28 -4.10
N ASP A 32 -14.65 5.74 -3.94
CA ASP A 32 -13.50 4.89 -3.62
C ASP A 32 -13.73 4.24 -2.24
N TYR A 33 -14.24 5.00 -1.25
CA TYR A 33 -14.65 4.44 0.03
C TYR A 33 -15.82 3.44 -0.11
N GLY A 34 -16.72 3.66 -1.06
CA GLY A 34 -17.79 2.72 -1.39
C GLY A 34 -17.27 1.39 -1.94
N GLU A 35 -16.30 1.42 -2.86
CA GLU A 35 -15.63 0.24 -3.41
C GLU A 35 -14.86 -0.52 -2.32
N MET A 36 -14.13 0.23 -1.49
CA MET A 36 -13.49 -0.26 -0.28
C MET A 36 -14.46 -1.00 0.65
N ILE A 37 -15.65 -0.45 0.92
CA ILE A 37 -16.66 -1.09 1.77
C ILE A 37 -17.26 -2.33 1.09
N ALA A 38 -17.37 -2.33 -0.24
CA ALA A 38 -17.93 -3.44 -1.02
C ALA A 38 -16.96 -4.63 -1.17
N ASP A 39 -15.66 -4.44 -0.95
CA ASP A 39 -14.68 -5.53 -0.91
C ASP A 39 -14.92 -6.42 0.32
N HIS A 40 -15.74 -7.45 0.15
CA HIS A 40 -16.10 -8.39 1.20
C HIS A 40 -14.95 -9.28 1.65
N VAL A 41 -13.95 -9.55 0.81
CA VAL A 41 -12.79 -10.37 1.21
C VAL A 41 -12.01 -9.64 2.30
N ARG A 42 -11.84 -8.33 2.13
CA ARG A 42 -11.19 -7.45 3.09
C ARG A 42 -12.11 -7.09 4.28
N MET A 43 -13.30 -6.57 4.00
CA MET A 43 -14.19 -6.03 5.03
C MET A 43 -14.74 -7.10 5.96
N ASP A 44 -15.05 -8.31 5.47
CA ASP A 44 -15.50 -9.40 6.35
C ASP A 44 -14.38 -9.79 7.31
N ALA A 45 -13.13 -9.86 6.86
CA ALA A 45 -11.99 -10.17 7.71
C ALA A 45 -11.81 -9.11 8.82
N TYR A 46 -11.88 -7.82 8.48
CA TYR A 46 -11.84 -6.74 9.47
C TYR A 46 -13.00 -6.81 10.47
N ALA A 47 -14.22 -7.03 9.97
CA ALA A 47 -15.39 -7.18 10.83
C ALA A 47 -15.28 -8.38 11.77
N PHE A 48 -14.76 -9.53 11.31
CA PHE A 48 -14.53 -10.70 12.16
C PHE A 48 -13.42 -10.46 13.19
N ALA A 49 -12.32 -9.80 12.81
CA ALA A 49 -11.24 -9.46 13.73
C ALA A 49 -11.73 -8.51 14.83
N LEU A 50 -12.43 -7.43 14.47
CA LEU A 50 -13.04 -6.50 15.42
C LEU A 50 -14.05 -7.20 16.32
N LYS A 51 -14.95 -8.02 15.76
CA LYS A 51 -15.94 -8.77 16.55
C LYS A 51 -15.30 -9.71 17.58
N THR A 52 -14.13 -10.26 17.26
CA THR A 52 -13.40 -11.19 18.14
C THR A 52 -12.66 -10.44 19.24
N ALA A 53 -12.13 -9.24 18.94
CA ALA A 53 -11.33 -8.45 19.87
C ALA A 53 -12.16 -7.56 20.81
N VAL A 54 -13.27 -6.99 20.31
CA VAL A 54 -14.06 -5.99 21.04
C VAL A 54 -14.82 -6.61 22.22
N THR A 55 -14.72 -5.97 23.38
CA THR A 55 -15.49 -6.26 24.58
C THR A 55 -16.32 -5.04 25.01
N PRO A 56 -17.30 -5.19 25.93
CA PRO A 56 -18.06 -4.06 26.46
C PRO A 56 -17.23 -2.96 27.14
N ASP A 57 -16.01 -3.26 27.57
CA ASP A 57 -15.11 -2.32 28.23
C ASP A 57 -14.08 -1.70 27.26
N SER A 58 -13.98 -2.21 26.03
CA SER A 58 -12.93 -1.83 25.09
C SER A 58 -12.99 -0.36 24.68
N VAL A 59 -11.84 0.29 24.76
CA VAL A 59 -11.54 1.57 24.10
C VAL A 59 -10.85 1.27 22.77
N VAL A 60 -11.40 1.78 21.68
CA VAL A 60 -10.88 1.55 20.31
C VAL A 60 -10.36 2.85 19.71
N LEU A 61 -9.21 2.81 19.06
CA LEU A 61 -8.71 3.88 18.20
C LEU A 61 -8.79 3.42 16.74
N ASP A 62 -9.58 4.12 15.93
CA ASP A 62 -9.72 3.91 14.48
C ASP A 62 -8.94 4.99 13.73
N ILE A 63 -7.83 4.59 13.08
CA ILE A 63 -6.92 5.51 12.37
C ILE A 63 -7.20 5.45 10.87
N GLY A 64 -7.50 6.61 10.26
CA GLY A 64 -7.99 6.68 8.89
C GLY A 64 -9.46 6.28 8.82
N THR A 65 -10.28 6.84 9.71
CA THR A 65 -11.67 6.39 9.90
C THR A 65 -12.54 6.63 8.66
N ALA A 66 -12.19 7.59 7.80
CA ALA A 66 -12.98 7.99 6.63
C ALA A 66 -14.47 8.18 6.96
N THR A 67 -15.35 7.39 6.36
CA THR A 67 -16.80 7.38 6.62
C THR A 67 -17.21 6.65 7.90
N GLY A 68 -16.25 6.15 8.68
CA GLY A 68 -16.45 5.58 10.01
C GLY A 68 -16.75 4.09 10.05
N ILE A 69 -16.54 3.33 8.97
CA ILE A 69 -17.03 1.94 8.93
C ILE A 69 -16.46 1.05 10.04
N HIS A 70 -15.16 1.16 10.33
CA HIS A 70 -14.52 0.40 11.42
C HIS A 70 -14.97 0.90 12.80
N ALA A 71 -15.02 2.21 13.02
CA ALA A 71 -15.58 2.80 14.24
C ALA A 71 -17.03 2.37 14.52
N LEU A 72 -17.89 2.37 13.50
CA LEU A 72 -19.29 1.93 13.60
C LEU A 72 -19.38 0.43 13.90
N LEU A 73 -18.52 -0.40 13.28
CA LEU A 73 -18.44 -1.84 13.57
C LEU A 73 -17.99 -2.09 15.02
N ALA A 74 -16.97 -1.36 15.50
CA ALA A 74 -16.51 -1.46 16.88
C ALA A 74 -17.65 -1.12 17.87
N CYS A 75 -18.40 -0.03 17.62
CA CYS A 75 -19.57 0.31 18.44
C CYS A 75 -20.66 -0.76 18.38
N LYS A 76 -20.96 -1.28 17.18
CA LYS A 76 -21.91 -2.37 16.96
C LYS A 76 -21.54 -3.65 17.71
N PHE A 77 -20.24 -3.93 17.87
CA PHE A 77 -19.74 -5.08 18.63
C PHE A 77 -19.59 -4.84 20.12
N GLY A 78 -19.84 -3.62 20.60
CA GLY A 78 -19.97 -3.32 22.03
C GLY A 78 -18.87 -2.43 22.63
N ALA A 79 -17.92 -1.91 21.85
CA ALA A 79 -16.81 -1.10 22.36
C ALA A 79 -17.27 0.10 23.20
N LYS A 80 -16.89 0.18 24.48
CA LYS A 80 -17.27 1.28 25.38
C LYS A 80 -17.10 2.67 24.76
N LYS A 81 -15.95 2.91 24.12
CA LYS A 81 -15.60 4.18 23.48
C LYS A 81 -14.78 3.93 22.22
N VAL A 82 -14.95 4.80 21.23
CA VAL A 82 -14.13 4.83 20.02
C VAL A 82 -13.57 6.23 19.80
N TYR A 83 -12.28 6.36 19.57
CA TYR A 83 -11.65 7.56 19.01
C TYR A 83 -11.47 7.33 17.52
N ALA A 84 -12.15 8.12 16.69
CA ALA A 84 -12.15 7.98 15.24
C ALA A 84 -11.39 9.15 14.61
N VAL A 85 -10.24 8.87 14.02
CA VAL A 85 -9.27 9.88 13.55
C VAL A 85 -9.17 9.86 12.04
N GLU A 86 -9.32 11.03 11.41
CA GLU A 86 -9.26 11.17 9.96
C GLU A 86 -8.81 12.58 9.59
N VAL A 87 -7.99 12.72 8.55
CA VAL A 87 -7.54 14.03 8.05
C VAL A 87 -8.54 14.64 7.07
N ASN A 88 -9.21 13.79 6.30
CA ASN A 88 -10.13 14.17 5.24
C ASN A 88 -11.45 14.73 5.80
N ASP A 89 -11.98 15.75 5.13
CA ASP A 89 -13.28 16.35 5.43
C ASP A 89 -14.43 15.33 5.45
N HIS A 90 -14.34 14.19 4.76
CA HIS A 90 -15.34 13.12 4.76
C HIS A 90 -15.71 12.60 6.16
N ILE A 91 -14.91 12.87 7.21
CA ILE A 91 -15.24 12.59 8.61
C ILE A 91 -16.58 13.22 9.05
N HIS A 92 -17.09 14.28 8.38
CA HIS A 92 -18.43 14.79 8.64
C HIS A 92 -19.53 13.74 8.38
N LEU A 93 -19.39 12.92 7.34
CA LEU A 93 -20.33 11.83 7.03
C LEU A 93 -20.28 10.75 8.10
N ALA A 94 -19.10 10.46 8.65
CA ALA A 94 -18.95 9.51 9.75
C ALA A 94 -19.77 9.94 10.99
N ARG A 95 -19.81 11.25 11.28
CA ARG A 95 -20.64 11.81 12.36
C ARG A 95 -22.13 11.61 12.11
N GLU A 96 -22.59 11.89 10.89
CA GLU A 96 -24.00 11.67 10.49
C GLU A 96 -24.38 10.19 10.58
N LEU A 97 -23.51 9.30 10.11
CA LEU A 97 -23.72 7.86 10.16
C LEU A 97 -23.73 7.34 11.60
N ALA A 98 -22.85 7.84 12.48
CA ALA A 98 -22.87 7.50 13.90
C ALA A 98 -24.18 7.91 14.57
N GLN A 99 -24.70 9.10 14.25
CA GLN A 99 -26.01 9.54 14.75
C GLN A 99 -27.14 8.65 14.25
N ALA A 100 -27.16 8.33 12.95
CA ALA A 100 -28.18 7.48 12.34
C ALA A 100 -28.20 6.04 12.92
N ASN A 101 -27.04 5.54 13.36
CA ASN A 101 -26.89 4.22 13.96
C ASN A 101 -26.96 4.21 15.50
N GLY A 102 -27.18 5.37 16.15
CA GLY A 102 -27.30 5.46 17.60
C GLY A 102 -25.98 5.24 18.36
N PHE A 103 -24.85 5.60 17.75
CA PHE A 103 -23.50 5.46 18.32
C PHE A 103 -22.78 6.79 18.57
N ALA A 104 -23.45 7.92 18.29
CA ALA A 104 -22.84 9.26 18.41
C ALA A 104 -22.34 9.61 19.83
N ASP A 105 -22.90 9.00 20.87
CA ASP A 105 -22.47 9.17 22.26
C ASP A 105 -21.21 8.38 22.63
N ARG A 106 -20.81 7.43 21.78
CA ARG A 106 -19.66 6.53 22.00
C ARG A 106 -18.46 6.80 21.11
N ILE A 107 -18.62 7.60 20.05
CA ILE A 107 -17.54 7.92 19.11
C ILE A 107 -17.11 9.37 19.27
N GLU A 108 -15.83 9.58 19.57
CA GLU A 108 -15.17 10.87 19.55
C GLU A 108 -14.42 11.05 18.23
N PHE A 109 -14.89 11.98 17.40
CA PHE A 109 -14.33 12.23 16.07
C PHE A 109 -13.28 13.34 16.10
N ILE A 110 -12.05 13.02 15.71
CA ILE A 110 -10.91 13.94 15.72
C ILE A 110 -10.43 14.12 14.28
N GLN A 111 -10.54 15.35 13.75
CA GLN A 111 -10.08 15.65 12.40
C GLN A 111 -8.64 16.18 12.41
N ASP A 112 -7.67 15.27 12.39
CA ASP A 112 -6.23 15.57 12.39
C ASP A 112 -5.44 14.31 11.98
N LEU A 113 -4.12 14.42 11.83
CA LEU A 113 -3.22 13.28 11.73
C LEU A 113 -3.14 12.56 13.09
N SER A 114 -3.11 11.23 13.08
CA SER A 114 -2.97 10.44 14.31
C SER A 114 -1.68 10.76 15.09
N THR A 115 -0.65 11.22 14.39
CA THR A 115 0.63 11.65 14.96
C THR A 115 0.56 13.00 15.67
N ASN A 116 -0.47 13.81 15.42
CA ASN A 116 -0.66 15.13 16.03
C ASN A 116 -1.59 15.12 17.25
N ILE A 117 -2.31 14.02 17.50
CA ILE A 117 -3.31 13.97 18.56
C ILE A 117 -2.73 13.43 19.87
N THR A 118 -3.40 13.68 20.99
CA THR A 118 -3.14 13.00 22.25
C THR A 118 -4.46 12.54 22.85
N LEU A 119 -4.59 11.22 23.03
CA LEU A 119 -5.78 10.66 23.66
C LEU A 119 -5.74 10.83 25.19
N PRO A 120 -6.90 11.05 25.84
CA PRO A 120 -6.97 11.18 27.29
C PRO A 120 -6.81 9.83 28.02
N GLU A 121 -6.98 8.72 27.31
CA GLU A 121 -6.76 7.36 27.80
C GLU A 121 -6.16 6.51 26.65
N GLN A 122 -5.45 5.44 27.00
CA GLN A 122 -4.93 4.50 26.01
C GLN A 122 -6.06 3.60 25.47
N ALA A 123 -5.94 3.19 24.22
CA ALA A 123 -6.85 2.26 23.55
C ALA A 123 -6.42 0.81 23.80
N ASP A 124 -7.40 -0.05 24.07
CA ASP A 124 -7.20 -1.50 24.15
C ASP A 124 -7.01 -2.12 22.75
N ILE A 125 -7.59 -1.47 21.73
CA ILE A 125 -7.54 -1.92 20.33
C ILE A 125 -7.24 -0.71 19.45
N ILE A 126 -6.23 -0.83 18.59
CA ILE A 126 -6.02 0.09 17.47
C ILE A 126 -6.38 -0.65 16.19
N VAL A 127 -7.32 -0.10 15.43
CA VAL A 127 -7.67 -0.57 14.09
C VAL A 127 -7.23 0.45 13.04
N SER A 128 -6.67 -0.03 11.94
CA SER A 128 -6.24 0.79 10.82
C SER A 128 -6.28 0.02 9.50
N ASP A 129 -6.53 0.73 8.41
CA ASP A 129 -6.36 0.20 7.05
C ASP A 129 -5.73 1.28 6.15
N LEU A 130 -4.47 1.60 6.43
CA LEU A 130 -3.73 2.71 5.80
C LEU A 130 -2.84 2.24 4.63
N ARG A 131 -3.06 1.03 4.12
CA ARG A 131 -2.25 0.47 3.04
C ARG A 131 -2.63 1.10 1.70
N GLY A 132 -1.66 1.15 0.80
CA GLY A 132 -1.90 1.28 -0.63
C GLY A 132 -1.95 -0.09 -1.28
N GLN A 133 -1.58 -0.17 -2.56
CA GLN A 133 -1.48 -1.44 -3.29
C GLN A 133 -0.51 -2.43 -2.64
N LEU A 134 0.52 -1.90 -1.97
CA LEU A 134 1.40 -2.63 -1.06
C LEU A 134 1.29 -2.02 0.35
N PRO A 135 1.59 -2.81 1.40
CA PRO A 135 1.60 -2.31 2.78
C PRO A 135 2.52 -1.11 3.04
N LEU A 136 3.62 -0.99 2.29
CA LEU A 136 4.52 0.16 2.35
C LEU A 136 3.95 1.27 1.47
N TYR A 137 3.16 2.15 2.08
CA TYR A 137 2.46 3.24 1.42
C TYR A 137 2.39 4.47 2.34
N GLY A 138 2.89 5.60 1.85
CA GLY A 138 2.93 6.85 2.60
C GLY A 138 3.43 6.70 4.04
N GLN A 139 2.76 7.39 4.96
CA GLN A 139 3.08 7.37 6.39
C GLN A 139 2.46 6.20 7.16
N HIS A 140 2.05 5.11 6.49
CA HIS A 140 1.41 3.97 7.16
C HIS A 140 2.28 3.43 8.30
N ILE A 141 3.52 3.03 8.03
CA ILE A 141 4.38 2.42 9.06
C ILE A 141 4.71 3.40 10.19
N PRO A 142 5.11 4.66 9.93
CA PRO A 142 5.30 5.65 10.99
C PRO A 142 4.06 5.89 11.85
N ALA A 143 2.87 5.99 11.25
CA ALA A 143 1.63 6.19 11.99
C ALA A 143 1.33 5.03 12.96
N ILE A 144 1.62 3.79 12.56
CA ILE A 144 1.44 2.62 13.43
C ILE A 144 2.48 2.57 14.54
N ILE A 145 3.75 2.86 14.25
CA ILE A 145 4.81 2.94 15.27
C ILE A 145 4.46 3.96 16.35
N ASP A 146 4.02 5.15 15.92
CA ASP A 146 3.64 6.25 16.79
C ASP A 146 2.41 5.90 17.64
N ALA A 147 1.33 5.41 17.01
CA ALA A 147 0.10 5.06 17.71
C ALA A 147 0.31 3.89 18.69
N ARG A 148 1.09 2.87 18.31
CA ARG A 148 1.49 1.79 19.23
C ARG A 148 2.21 2.34 20.46
N THR A 149 3.12 3.28 20.26
CA THR A 149 3.96 3.81 21.34
C THR A 149 3.18 4.72 22.30
N ARG A 150 2.33 5.61 21.76
CA ARG A 150 1.67 6.65 22.56
C ARG A 150 0.26 6.28 23.00
N HIS A 151 -0.45 5.47 22.23
CA HIS A 151 -1.89 5.31 22.36
C HIS A 151 -2.35 3.89 22.63
N LEU A 152 -1.53 2.86 22.43
CA LEU A 152 -1.90 1.49 22.76
C LEU A 152 -1.68 1.20 24.25
N ALA A 153 -2.65 0.57 24.90
CA ALA A 153 -2.52 0.07 26.26
C ALA A 153 -1.52 -1.09 26.32
N PRO A 154 -0.92 -1.37 27.50
CA PRO A 154 -0.22 -2.64 27.72
C PRO A 154 -1.13 -3.82 27.34
N ASP A 155 -0.58 -4.81 26.64
CA ASP A 155 -1.31 -5.97 26.11
C ASP A 155 -2.44 -5.63 25.11
N GLY A 156 -2.47 -4.40 24.60
CA GLY A 156 -3.43 -3.96 23.59
C GLY A 156 -3.24 -4.67 22.24
N ILE A 157 -4.29 -4.64 21.43
CA ILE A 157 -4.38 -5.35 20.16
C ILE A 157 -4.22 -4.38 18.99
N LEU A 158 -3.35 -4.71 18.05
CA LEU A 158 -3.29 -4.05 16.74
C LEU A 158 -4.07 -4.89 15.71
N ILE A 159 -4.93 -4.23 14.96
CA ILE A 159 -5.64 -4.79 13.80
C ILE A 159 -5.34 -3.88 12.60
N PRO A 160 -4.55 -4.33 11.62
CA PRO A 160 -3.90 -5.64 11.47
C PRO A 160 -2.82 -5.96 12.51
N ARG A 161 -2.44 -7.24 12.63
CA ARG A 161 -1.26 -7.69 13.42
C ARG A 161 0.02 -7.68 12.61
N ARG A 162 -0.04 -8.19 11.38
CA ARG A 162 1.11 -8.21 10.47
C ARG A 162 0.72 -8.37 9.02
N ASP A 163 1.62 -7.93 8.16
CA ASP A 163 1.62 -8.26 6.74
C ASP A 163 2.86 -9.06 6.36
N THR A 164 2.67 -10.17 5.66
CA THR A 164 3.77 -10.94 5.06
C THR A 164 3.85 -10.62 3.58
N LEU A 165 4.93 -9.98 3.14
CA LEU A 165 5.15 -9.64 1.75
C LEU A 165 5.93 -10.76 1.06
N TRP A 166 5.42 -11.20 -0.08
CA TRP A 166 5.98 -12.26 -0.88
C TRP A 166 6.50 -11.72 -2.20
N VAL A 167 7.48 -12.41 -2.78
CA VAL A 167 8.05 -12.03 -4.07
C VAL A 167 8.33 -13.27 -4.93
N ALA A 168 8.16 -13.13 -6.24
CA ALA A 168 8.56 -14.11 -7.23
C ALA A 168 8.87 -13.46 -8.58
N LEU A 169 9.78 -14.08 -9.34
CA LEU A 169 10.03 -13.69 -10.73
C LEU A 169 8.92 -14.25 -11.63
N VAL A 170 8.42 -13.43 -12.55
CA VAL A 170 7.22 -13.77 -13.33
C VAL A 170 7.39 -13.60 -14.83
N GLU A 171 6.62 -14.40 -15.56
CA GLU A 171 6.40 -14.33 -17.00
C GLU A 171 5.07 -13.62 -17.29
N ARG A 172 5.14 -12.30 -17.56
CA ARG A 172 3.99 -11.42 -17.85
C ARG A 172 4.31 -10.48 -19.01
N ALA A 173 4.31 -11.04 -20.21
CA ALA A 173 4.62 -10.30 -21.44
C ALA A 173 3.59 -9.19 -21.73
N ASP A 174 2.31 -9.44 -21.40
CA ASP A 174 1.22 -8.49 -21.53
C ASP A 174 1.48 -7.19 -20.74
N VAL A 175 1.68 -7.29 -19.42
CA VAL A 175 1.96 -6.13 -18.55
C VAL A 175 3.24 -5.43 -18.98
N TYR A 176 4.29 -6.20 -19.27
CA TYR A 176 5.56 -5.64 -19.72
C TYR A 176 5.41 -4.84 -21.03
N ASN A 177 4.66 -5.38 -22.00
CA ASN A 177 4.45 -4.74 -23.28
C ASN A 177 3.61 -3.48 -23.14
N GLU A 178 2.59 -3.46 -22.29
CA GLU A 178 1.80 -2.25 -22.01
C GLU A 178 2.67 -1.11 -21.46
N LEU A 179 3.64 -1.44 -20.60
CA LEU A 179 4.61 -0.46 -20.07
C LEU A 179 5.58 0.07 -21.12
N VAL A 180 6.01 -0.78 -22.05
CA VAL A 180 7.08 -0.46 -23.00
C VAL A 180 6.56 0.11 -24.32
N GLN A 181 5.39 -0.34 -24.79
CA GLN A 181 4.82 0.01 -26.09
C GLN A 181 4.73 1.53 -26.34
N PRO A 182 4.30 2.38 -25.39
CA PRO A 182 4.17 3.82 -25.62
C PRO A 182 5.49 4.49 -26.04
N TRP A 183 6.62 3.89 -25.67
CA TRP A 183 7.97 4.43 -25.89
C TRP A 183 8.68 3.81 -27.10
N ASN A 184 8.05 2.83 -27.77
CA ASN A 184 8.64 2.17 -28.94
C ASN A 184 8.49 3.03 -30.19
N LEU A 185 9.39 3.99 -30.33
CA LEU A 185 9.56 4.84 -31.51
C LEU A 185 8.27 5.60 -31.95
N PRO A 186 7.54 6.26 -31.03
CA PRO A 186 6.33 6.98 -31.40
C PRO A 186 6.64 8.06 -32.43
N TYR A 187 5.97 8.00 -33.59
CA TYR A 187 6.19 8.90 -34.72
C TYR A 187 7.64 8.93 -35.25
N GLY A 188 8.41 7.86 -35.07
CA GLY A 188 9.81 7.81 -35.51
C GLY A 188 10.80 8.44 -34.53
N LEU A 189 10.36 8.83 -33.33
CA LEU A 189 11.17 9.51 -32.32
C LEU A 189 11.75 8.53 -31.30
N THR A 190 13.04 8.62 -31.00
CA THR A 190 13.69 7.83 -29.94
C THR A 190 13.20 8.29 -28.56
N MET A 191 12.67 7.37 -27.76
CA MET A 191 12.16 7.63 -26.40
C MET A 191 12.84 6.76 -25.33
N ASP A 192 14.07 6.31 -25.57
CA ASP A 192 14.77 5.36 -24.69
C ASP A 192 14.90 5.85 -23.25
N ALA A 193 15.09 7.16 -23.04
CA ALA A 193 15.13 7.76 -21.71
C ALA A 193 13.79 7.60 -20.96
N ALA A 194 12.67 7.82 -21.65
CA ALA A 194 11.33 7.65 -21.07
C ALA A 194 11.03 6.17 -20.80
N LYS A 195 11.42 5.27 -21.72
CA LYS A 195 11.33 3.82 -21.51
C LYS A 195 12.13 3.38 -20.29
N GLN A 196 13.36 3.86 -20.15
CA GLN A 196 14.21 3.54 -19.01
C GLN A 196 13.61 4.07 -17.70
N ALA A 197 13.05 5.28 -17.69
CA ALA A 197 12.35 5.83 -16.53
C ALA A 197 11.11 5.00 -16.16
N ALA A 198 10.31 4.58 -17.15
CA ALA A 198 9.15 3.71 -16.92
C ALA A 198 9.55 2.35 -16.32
N LEU A 199 10.63 1.74 -16.83
CA LEU A 199 11.15 0.48 -16.30
C LEU A 199 11.89 0.64 -14.95
N ASN A 200 12.22 1.86 -14.54
CA ASN A 200 12.72 2.15 -13.20
C ASN A 200 11.60 2.45 -12.20
N ASN A 201 10.34 2.23 -12.56
CA ASN A 201 9.22 2.27 -11.63
C ASN A 201 8.54 0.90 -11.54
N TRP A 202 7.74 0.70 -10.49
CA TRP A 202 6.81 -0.41 -10.41
C TRP A 202 5.40 0.09 -10.72
N VAL A 203 4.53 -0.82 -11.13
CA VAL A 203 3.12 -0.51 -11.39
C VAL A 203 2.23 -1.46 -10.65
N ASP A 204 1.02 -0.99 -10.38
CA ASP A 204 -0.03 -1.84 -9.88
C ASP A 204 -0.49 -2.84 -10.95
N GLU A 205 -0.52 -4.11 -10.57
CA GLU A 205 -0.97 -5.23 -11.38
C GLU A 205 -2.27 -5.76 -10.79
N VAL A 206 -3.38 -5.32 -11.36
CA VAL A 206 -4.75 -5.67 -10.96
C VAL A 206 -5.37 -6.76 -11.83
N SER A 207 -4.58 -7.52 -12.60
CA SER A 207 -5.19 -8.49 -13.51
C SER A 207 -5.74 -9.72 -12.78
N GLU A 208 -7.04 -9.95 -12.96
CA GLU A 208 -7.70 -11.24 -12.74
C GLU A 208 -7.03 -12.39 -13.54
N THR A 209 -6.16 -12.07 -14.51
CA THR A 209 -5.50 -13.04 -15.38
C THR A 209 -4.18 -13.59 -14.85
N PHE A 210 -3.65 -13.09 -13.73
CA PHE A 210 -2.43 -13.68 -13.16
C PHE A 210 -2.72 -15.12 -12.73
N ARG A 211 -2.02 -16.08 -13.33
CA ARG A 211 -2.13 -17.50 -13.01
C ARG A 211 -0.88 -18.00 -12.30
N PRO A 212 -0.97 -19.01 -11.42
CA PRO A 212 0.20 -19.63 -10.80
C PRO A 212 1.28 -20.04 -11.82
N ASP A 213 0.89 -20.39 -13.05
CA ASP A 213 1.80 -20.76 -14.14
C ASP A 213 2.69 -19.59 -14.63
N ASN A 214 2.34 -18.35 -14.32
CA ASN A 214 3.20 -17.19 -14.62
C ASN A 214 4.43 -17.12 -13.69
N LEU A 215 4.44 -17.86 -12.57
CA LEU A 215 5.58 -17.89 -11.65
C LEU A 215 6.72 -18.72 -12.25
N LEU A 216 7.91 -18.14 -12.33
CA LEU A 216 9.12 -18.82 -12.79
C LEU A 216 9.89 -19.51 -11.65
N MET A 217 9.48 -19.26 -10.40
CA MET A 217 10.09 -19.77 -9.19
C MET A 217 9.04 -19.93 -8.08
N THR A 218 9.35 -20.74 -7.07
CA THR A 218 8.53 -20.81 -5.86
C THR A 218 8.58 -19.45 -5.14
N PRO A 219 7.44 -18.85 -4.76
CA PRO A 219 7.43 -17.61 -4.00
C PRO A 219 8.29 -17.67 -2.74
N GLN A 220 8.92 -16.55 -2.40
CA GLN A 220 9.66 -16.37 -1.15
C GLN A 220 9.07 -15.23 -0.35
N VAL A 221 9.15 -15.32 0.98
CA VAL A 221 8.88 -14.17 1.83
C VAL A 221 10.01 -13.17 1.62
N TRP A 222 9.66 -11.97 1.16
CA TRP A 222 10.59 -10.85 1.11
C TRP A 222 10.78 -10.26 2.50
N THR A 223 9.68 -9.90 3.16
CA THR A 223 9.69 -9.34 4.51
C THR A 223 8.39 -9.63 5.26
N ILE A 224 8.43 -9.48 6.59
CA ILE A 224 7.26 -9.49 7.46
C ILE A 224 7.22 -8.14 8.18
N LEU A 225 6.12 -7.41 8.01
CA LEU A 225 5.83 -6.20 8.76
C LEU A 225 5.01 -6.61 9.99
N ASP A 226 5.69 -6.89 11.09
CA ASP A 226 5.04 -7.18 12.37
C ASP A 226 4.75 -5.88 13.11
N TYR A 227 3.49 -5.45 13.13
CA TYR A 227 3.11 -4.14 13.66
C TYR A 227 3.33 -4.01 15.16
N ALA A 228 3.42 -5.13 15.89
CA ALA A 228 3.72 -5.11 17.31
C ALA A 228 5.21 -4.81 17.61
N SER A 229 6.11 -4.99 16.62
CA SER A 229 7.56 -4.90 16.85
C SER A 229 8.35 -4.09 15.82
N ILE A 230 7.75 -3.65 14.72
CA ILE A 230 8.41 -2.80 13.73
C ILE A 230 8.78 -1.46 14.35
N GLU A 231 10.03 -1.01 14.18
CA GLU A 231 10.53 0.26 14.75
C GLU A 231 11.08 1.22 13.68
N SER A 232 11.14 0.77 12.42
CA SER A 232 11.61 1.56 11.30
C SER A 232 10.64 1.44 10.14
N PRO A 233 10.32 2.54 9.43
CA PRO A 233 9.59 2.46 8.18
C PRO A 233 10.41 1.83 7.05
N ASP A 234 11.74 1.86 7.15
CA ASP A 234 12.66 1.36 6.13
C ASP A 234 12.80 -0.16 6.20
N VAL A 235 12.73 -0.81 5.04
CA VAL A 235 12.75 -2.26 4.89
C VAL A 235 13.90 -2.67 3.98
N ALA A 236 14.87 -3.40 4.54
CA ALA A 236 16.06 -3.87 3.82
C ALA A 236 16.49 -5.29 4.25
N PRO A 237 15.69 -6.33 3.94
CA PRO A 237 16.04 -7.71 4.29
C PRO A 237 17.24 -8.22 3.47
N PRO A 238 17.85 -9.35 3.88
CA PRO A 238 18.96 -9.97 3.16
C PRO A 238 18.58 -10.37 1.72
N PRO A 239 19.58 -10.49 0.81
CA PRO A 239 19.32 -10.94 -0.55
C PRO A 239 18.66 -12.33 -0.61
N LEU A 240 17.63 -12.45 -1.43
CA LEU A 240 17.00 -13.72 -1.77
C LEU A 240 17.79 -14.38 -2.89
N VAL A 241 18.13 -15.66 -2.72
CA VAL A 241 18.84 -16.45 -3.73
C VAL A 241 18.10 -17.76 -3.94
N GLN A 242 17.63 -17.99 -5.16
CA GLN A 242 16.80 -19.16 -5.47
C GLN A 242 17.02 -19.65 -6.90
N LYS A 243 16.69 -20.93 -7.13
CA LYS A 243 16.64 -21.51 -8.46
C LYS A 243 15.26 -21.36 -9.11
N ALA A 244 15.24 -21.06 -10.40
CA ALA A 244 14.02 -21.12 -11.21
C ALA A 244 13.40 -22.53 -11.16
N SER A 245 12.10 -22.61 -10.91
CA SER A 245 11.33 -23.86 -10.86
C SER A 245 10.90 -24.34 -12.25
N ARG A 246 10.82 -23.42 -13.23
CA ARG A 246 10.53 -23.73 -14.64
C ARG A 246 11.29 -22.82 -15.59
N SER A 247 11.40 -23.25 -16.84
CA SER A 247 11.88 -22.41 -17.95
C SER A 247 10.79 -21.46 -18.45
N GLY A 248 11.18 -20.32 -18.99
CA GLY A 248 10.27 -19.28 -19.49
C GLY A 248 11.00 -17.99 -19.86
N THR A 249 10.29 -16.87 -19.90
CA THR A 249 10.86 -15.52 -20.08
C THR A 249 10.47 -14.65 -18.89
N ALA A 250 11.47 -14.20 -18.14
CA ALA A 250 11.27 -13.27 -17.04
C ALA A 250 11.00 -11.87 -17.56
N HIS A 251 9.94 -11.26 -17.05
CA HIS A 251 9.54 -9.90 -17.41
C HIS A 251 9.63 -8.93 -16.22
N GLY A 252 9.54 -9.43 -15.00
CA GLY A 252 9.59 -8.62 -13.79
C GLY A 252 9.49 -9.46 -12.52
N TRP A 253 9.58 -8.79 -11.38
CA TRP A 253 9.22 -9.34 -10.08
C TRP A 253 7.80 -8.94 -9.73
N LEU A 254 7.05 -9.87 -9.14
CA LEU A 254 5.74 -9.59 -8.57
C LEU A 254 5.86 -9.62 -7.05
N ILE A 255 5.33 -8.58 -6.40
CA ILE A 255 5.22 -8.49 -4.94
C ILE A 255 3.73 -8.42 -4.57
N TRP A 256 3.35 -9.20 -3.57
CA TRP A 256 2.01 -9.22 -2.99
C TRP A 256 2.11 -9.48 -1.49
N PHE A 257 0.99 -9.54 -0.77
CA PHE A 257 0.98 -9.76 0.66
C PHE A 257 -0.14 -10.68 1.17
N ASN A 258 0.05 -11.13 2.40
CA ASN A 258 -0.97 -11.74 3.23
C ASN A 258 -1.12 -10.85 4.46
N ALA A 259 -2.33 -10.39 4.74
CA ALA A 259 -2.65 -9.67 5.98
C ALA A 259 -3.18 -10.66 7.02
N GLU A 260 -2.60 -10.62 8.21
CA GLU A 260 -3.13 -11.27 9.40
C GLU A 260 -3.74 -10.20 10.30
N LEU A 261 -5.07 -10.24 10.47
CA LEU A 261 -5.82 -9.29 11.28
C LEU A 261 -6.00 -9.77 12.72
N ALA A 262 -6.14 -11.09 12.88
CA ALA A 262 -6.18 -11.80 14.16
C ALA A 262 -5.81 -13.28 13.93
N ASP A 263 -5.72 -14.08 14.98
CA ASP A 263 -5.39 -15.50 14.86
C ASP A 263 -6.36 -16.23 13.91
N GLY A 264 -5.83 -16.69 12.76
CA GLY A 264 -6.61 -17.37 11.73
C GLY A 264 -7.56 -16.49 10.92
N ILE A 265 -7.53 -15.16 11.10
CA ILE A 265 -8.37 -14.18 10.41
C ILE A 265 -7.48 -13.26 9.58
N GLY A 266 -7.74 -13.19 8.28
CA GLY A 266 -6.91 -12.43 7.35
C GLY A 266 -7.37 -12.56 5.90
N PHE A 267 -6.64 -11.92 5.01
CA PHE A 267 -6.88 -11.97 3.57
C PHE A 267 -5.56 -11.94 2.79
N SER A 268 -5.64 -12.16 1.48
CA SER A 268 -4.47 -12.15 0.61
C SER A 268 -4.83 -11.70 -0.79
N ASN A 269 -3.92 -10.96 -1.41
CA ASN A 269 -3.92 -10.65 -2.84
C ASN A 269 -2.97 -11.58 -3.63
N ALA A 270 -2.57 -12.72 -3.07
CA ALA A 270 -1.67 -13.66 -3.74
C ALA A 270 -2.25 -14.16 -5.08
N PRO A 271 -1.40 -14.40 -6.09
CA PRO A 271 -1.77 -15.07 -7.34
C PRO A 271 -2.61 -16.35 -7.21
N GLN A 272 -2.41 -17.10 -6.13
CA GLN A 272 -3.07 -18.38 -5.88
C GLN A 272 -4.35 -18.24 -5.05
N ALA A 273 -4.68 -17.03 -4.58
CA ALA A 273 -5.85 -16.82 -3.75
C ALA A 273 -7.13 -17.07 -4.55
N LYS A 274 -8.05 -17.87 -4.00
CA LYS A 274 -9.34 -18.19 -4.67
C LYS A 274 -10.27 -16.99 -4.75
N LYS A 275 -10.12 -16.06 -3.83
CA LYS A 275 -10.80 -14.77 -3.77
C LYS A 275 -9.74 -13.76 -3.35
N THR A 276 -9.55 -12.75 -4.16
CA THR A 276 -8.69 -11.61 -3.85
C THR A 276 -9.57 -10.44 -3.42
N THR A 277 -8.93 -9.51 -2.73
CA THR A 277 -9.45 -8.16 -2.51
C THR A 277 -9.55 -7.45 -3.86
N ASP A 278 -10.56 -6.61 -4.02
CA ASP A 278 -10.84 -5.85 -5.25
C ASP A 278 -10.10 -4.51 -5.27
N VAL A 279 -9.63 -4.04 -4.10
CA VAL A 279 -8.96 -2.74 -3.94
C VAL A 279 -7.45 -2.84 -3.77
N TYR A 280 -6.93 -4.02 -3.39
CA TYR A 280 -5.49 -4.28 -3.30
C TYR A 280 -5.01 -5.13 -4.48
N GLY A 281 -4.32 -4.48 -5.41
CA GLY A 281 -3.60 -5.10 -6.51
C GLY A 281 -2.25 -5.66 -6.08
N ARG A 282 -1.23 -5.60 -6.94
CA ARG A 282 0.08 -6.23 -6.71
C ARG A 282 1.17 -5.36 -7.30
N GLY A 283 2.34 -5.32 -6.67
CA GLY A 283 3.47 -4.58 -7.21
C GLY A 283 4.17 -5.37 -8.32
N PHE A 284 4.09 -4.91 -9.57
CA PHE A 284 4.91 -5.43 -10.67
C PHE A 284 6.14 -4.54 -10.90
N PHE A 285 7.32 -5.10 -10.64
CA PHE A 285 8.63 -4.46 -10.80
C PHE A 285 9.29 -5.00 -12.07
N PRO A 286 9.17 -4.31 -13.22
CA PRO A 286 9.67 -4.81 -14.50
C PRO A 286 11.20 -4.96 -14.50
N LEU A 287 11.71 -5.87 -15.31
CA LEU A 287 13.14 -5.93 -15.65
C LEU A 287 13.48 -4.90 -16.73
N LEU A 288 14.75 -4.50 -16.87
CA LEU A 288 15.16 -3.57 -17.92
C LEU A 288 14.96 -4.15 -19.34
N GLU A 289 14.97 -5.47 -19.46
CA GLU A 289 14.62 -6.22 -20.68
C GLU A 289 14.12 -7.62 -20.30
N PRO A 290 13.28 -8.27 -21.14
CA PRO A 290 12.87 -9.64 -20.90
C PRO A 290 14.06 -10.61 -20.96
N VAL A 291 14.17 -11.51 -19.98
CA VAL A 291 15.31 -12.42 -19.86
C VAL A 291 14.84 -13.87 -20.00
N PRO A 292 15.35 -14.66 -20.96
CA PRO A 292 15.08 -16.10 -21.01
C PRO A 292 15.59 -16.79 -19.74
N ILE A 293 14.75 -17.57 -19.09
CA ILE A 293 15.10 -18.36 -17.91
C ILE A 293 15.06 -19.84 -18.27
N ILE A 294 16.10 -20.57 -17.85
CA ILE A 294 16.12 -22.02 -17.89
C ILE A 294 15.89 -22.53 -16.46
N GLN A 295 15.05 -23.56 -16.31
CA GLN A 295 14.85 -24.24 -15.04
C GLN A 295 16.21 -24.57 -14.37
N GLY A 296 16.34 -24.21 -13.10
CA GLY A 296 17.58 -24.38 -12.35
C GLY A 296 18.57 -23.20 -12.43
N ASN A 297 18.33 -22.17 -13.26
CA ASN A 297 19.08 -20.91 -13.19
C ASN A 297 19.02 -20.35 -11.78
N THR A 298 20.17 -19.91 -11.26
CA THR A 298 20.23 -19.18 -9.98
C THR A 298 19.85 -17.72 -10.24
N ILE A 299 18.91 -17.20 -9.45
CA ILE A 299 18.48 -15.82 -9.46
C ILE A 299 18.71 -15.24 -8.06
N CYS A 300 19.31 -14.06 -7.99
CA CYS A 300 19.49 -13.29 -6.78
C CYS A 300 18.71 -11.98 -6.89
N LEU A 301 17.90 -11.68 -5.88
CA LEU A 301 17.20 -10.42 -5.70
C LEU A 301 17.68 -9.77 -4.41
N THR A 302 18.12 -8.53 -4.49
CA THR A 302 18.17 -7.63 -3.32
C THR A 302 17.13 -6.55 -3.58
N ILE A 303 16.18 -6.36 -2.67
CA ILE A 303 15.17 -5.32 -2.79
C ILE A 303 14.92 -4.67 -1.44
N GLN A 304 14.83 -3.35 -1.47
CA GLN A 304 14.72 -2.49 -0.32
C GLN A 304 13.71 -1.38 -0.61
N ALA A 305 13.04 -0.91 0.43
CA ALA A 305 12.12 0.21 0.39
C ALA A 305 12.48 1.17 1.52
N GLU A 306 12.72 2.43 1.18
CA GLU A 306 13.09 3.50 2.13
C GLU A 306 12.04 4.59 2.05
N LEU A 307 11.52 5.01 3.20
CA LEU A 307 10.57 6.12 3.23
C LEU A 307 11.32 7.43 3.09
N VAL A 308 11.03 8.20 2.05
CA VAL A 308 11.59 9.53 1.82
C VAL A 308 10.46 10.53 1.66
N ASP A 309 10.43 11.51 2.56
CA ASP A 309 9.31 12.44 2.72
C ASP A 309 7.98 11.69 2.94
N GLU A 310 7.12 11.62 1.93
CA GLU A 310 5.76 11.05 1.99
C GLU A 310 5.61 9.79 1.12
N ASP A 311 6.68 9.25 0.52
CA ASP A 311 6.59 8.07 -0.35
C ASP A 311 7.81 7.14 -0.23
N TYR A 312 7.63 5.90 -0.67
CA TYR A 312 8.67 4.88 -0.61
C TYR A 312 9.54 4.87 -1.88
N ILE A 313 10.84 5.08 -1.71
CA ILE A 313 11.83 4.80 -2.74
C ILE A 313 12.18 3.32 -2.71
N TRP A 314 11.83 2.61 -3.77
CA TRP A 314 12.15 1.22 -3.98
C TRP A 314 13.47 1.10 -4.73
N ARG A 315 14.38 0.26 -4.24
CA ARG A 315 15.64 -0.08 -4.92
C ARG A 315 15.74 -1.58 -5.03
N TRP A 316 15.96 -2.08 -6.24
CA TRP A 316 16.11 -3.50 -6.49
C TRP A 316 17.29 -3.82 -7.40
N HIS A 317 17.95 -4.92 -7.09
CA HIS A 317 19.08 -5.46 -7.81
C HIS A 317 18.81 -6.91 -8.17
N THR A 318 18.67 -7.17 -9.47
CA THR A 318 18.44 -8.50 -10.02
C THR A 318 19.71 -9.03 -10.65
N ARG A 319 20.16 -10.21 -10.22
CA ARG A 319 21.23 -10.96 -10.87
C ARG A 319 20.75 -12.34 -11.28
N ILE A 320 20.92 -12.69 -12.54
CA ILE A 320 20.61 -14.02 -13.07
C ILE A 320 21.93 -14.64 -13.52
N TYR A 321 22.22 -15.85 -13.05
CA TYR A 321 23.48 -16.54 -13.33
C TYR A 321 23.31 -17.56 -14.46
N SER A 322 24.36 -17.74 -15.26
CA SER A 322 24.41 -18.78 -16.28
C SER A 322 24.38 -20.16 -15.63
N GLN A 323 23.65 -21.10 -16.25
CA GLN A 323 23.62 -22.49 -15.82
C GLN A 323 24.96 -23.18 -16.03
N ASP A 324 25.63 -22.88 -17.13
CA ASP A 324 26.87 -23.54 -17.56
C ASP A 324 28.10 -23.01 -16.82
N ASN A 325 28.00 -21.80 -16.27
CA ASN A 325 29.03 -21.19 -15.46
C ASN A 325 28.38 -20.39 -14.31
N PRO A 326 28.26 -20.99 -13.10
CA PRO A 326 27.66 -20.33 -11.94
C PRO A 326 28.36 -19.04 -11.49
N ALA A 327 29.59 -18.78 -11.94
CA ALA A 327 30.31 -17.52 -11.70
C ALA A 327 30.01 -16.46 -12.77
N ALA A 328 29.44 -16.83 -13.92
CA ALA A 328 29.08 -15.91 -14.98
C ALA A 328 27.66 -15.35 -14.75
N VAL A 329 27.58 -14.03 -14.67
CA VAL A 329 26.31 -13.31 -14.58
C VAL A 329 25.75 -13.15 -15.99
N LYS A 330 24.57 -13.74 -16.24
CA LYS A 330 23.82 -13.57 -17.48
C LYS A 330 23.27 -12.15 -17.58
N THR A 331 22.83 -11.62 -16.44
CA THR A 331 22.16 -10.33 -16.35
C THR A 331 22.39 -9.70 -14.97
N ASP A 332 22.66 -8.39 -14.93
CA ASP A 332 22.85 -7.58 -13.73
C ASP A 332 22.06 -6.26 -13.89
N PHE A 333 20.89 -6.17 -13.26
CA PHE A 333 20.03 -4.98 -13.35
C PHE A 333 19.92 -4.30 -11.99
N LYS A 334 20.31 -3.02 -11.94
CA LYS A 334 20.13 -2.16 -10.77
C LYS A 334 19.09 -1.11 -11.14
N GLN A 335 18.01 -1.06 -10.38
CA GLN A 335 16.87 -0.21 -10.64
C GLN A 335 16.41 0.45 -9.35
N ALA A 336 15.85 1.65 -9.49
CA ALA A 336 15.29 2.41 -8.39
C ALA A 336 14.16 3.29 -8.87
N THR A 337 13.09 3.42 -8.09
CA THR A 337 12.04 4.42 -8.36
C THR A 337 12.64 5.81 -8.40
N SER A 338 12.16 6.61 -9.35
CA SER A 338 12.59 7.99 -9.49
C SER A 338 11.80 8.85 -8.49
N THR A 339 12.48 9.77 -7.80
CA THR A 339 11.85 10.84 -7.01
C THR A 339 11.34 11.96 -7.89
#